data_AF-A0A8J4DQC1-F1
#
_entry.id   AF-A0A8J4DQC1-F1
#
_cell.length_a   1.000
_cell.length_b   1.000
_cell.length_c   1.000
_cell.angle_alpha   90.00
_cell.angle_beta   90.00
_cell.angle_gamma   90.00
#
_symmetry.space_group_name_H-M   'P 1'
#
loop_
_entity.id
_entity.type
_entity.pdbx_description
1 polymer ?
#
loop_
_entity_poly.entity_id
_entity_poly.type
_entity_poly.pdbx_seq_one_letter_code
_entity_poly.pdbx_strand_id
1 'polypeptide(L)'
;MDAPPQKVVALAGSRGLGAHTHTRKGENPLGNLLFCIVGAAVLFGLSALAAWITKLTEIRAIGILTILLALGGLFAFAFGFFMLMRGFSALYVFQSGVVWTQNGSAQSATWGELESLTIARIGEDGEPHGGALVTLDGRSIQFVTRMEEGRDPLVEHLTAAMRHFGRPVLDTGDGPEQSVYQPETSLQNLTLARICAVGGVIGSIALAVLLHVAGLPGPLSAIIGPFLVGLGVIAVGVFIDPRVVRAGQVFIGVSFLVVLLVVIKVFPYNGFLEAGVVLAIEGIIVAVFRKVWVKLPMPRKVGARQKLARRNGWAFVPEATVPVGGPQTVTRLFGVPTGAAHTTGHAVVSGSANAMTFTVYDRLRRPPRMTDRIQTVWVVHLPMALPFVSSRDIVQGSGDEATRAIATPQLVHALQAGALPEFWIEGPFLYSTQLGLPPGAIGPRVDALTRTAVALPWPALQRFARSLT
;
A
#
# COMPACT_ATOMS: atom_id res chain seq x y z
N MET A 1 14.83 21.26 -15.84
CA MET A 1 14.61 20.43 -14.63
C MET A 1 14.50 21.35 -13.44
N ASP A 2 13.47 21.19 -12.60
CA ASP A 2 13.31 22.02 -11.40
C ASP A 2 14.40 21.67 -10.38
N ALA A 3 15.07 22.67 -9.83
CA ALA A 3 16.05 22.46 -8.77
C ALA A 3 15.35 21.92 -7.51
N PRO A 4 15.91 20.87 -6.84
CA PRO A 4 15.35 20.36 -5.60
C PRO A 4 15.43 21.40 -4.47
N PRO A 5 14.46 21.45 -3.54
CA PRO A 5 14.51 22.33 -2.38
C PRO A 5 15.76 22.07 -1.51
N GLN A 6 16.31 23.09 -0.86
CA GLN A 6 17.53 22.96 -0.03
C GLN A 6 17.42 21.86 1.03
N LYS A 7 16.25 21.69 1.66
CA LYS A 7 16.00 20.61 2.63
C LYS A 7 16.18 19.22 2.04
N VAL A 8 15.79 19.03 0.78
CA VAL A 8 15.94 17.76 0.03
C VAL A 8 17.41 17.52 -0.30
N VAL A 9 18.13 18.56 -0.74
CA VAL A 9 19.57 18.49 -1.03
C VAL A 9 20.38 18.19 0.23
N ALA A 10 20.07 18.84 1.35
CA ALA A 10 20.74 18.59 2.63
C ALA A 10 20.52 17.15 3.13
N LEU A 11 19.30 16.62 2.99
CA LEU A 11 18.98 15.24 3.34
C LEU A 11 19.65 14.22 2.40
N ALA A 12 19.73 14.52 1.10
CA ALA A 12 20.46 13.70 0.15
C ALA A 12 21.97 13.70 0.47
N GLY A 13 22.53 14.86 0.82
CA GLY A 13 23.92 15.02 1.20
C GLY A 13 24.28 14.26 2.47
N SER A 14 23.46 14.33 3.52
CA SER A 14 23.70 13.58 4.77
C SER A 14 23.61 12.07 4.61
N ARG A 15 22.95 11.60 3.56
CA ARG A 15 22.81 10.17 3.20
C ARG A 15 23.75 9.73 2.09
N GLY A 16 24.57 10.63 1.55
CA GLY A 16 25.51 10.34 0.47
C GLY A 16 24.84 9.87 -0.82
N LEU A 17 23.67 10.42 -1.18
CA LEU A 17 22.90 9.94 -2.34
C LEU A 17 23.46 10.41 -3.71
N GLY A 18 24.45 11.31 -3.72
CA GLY A 18 25.09 11.81 -4.94
C GLY A 18 24.32 12.94 -5.62
N ALA A 19 24.55 13.13 -6.92
CA ALA A 19 23.92 14.20 -7.70
C ALA A 19 22.43 13.93 -7.98
N HIS A 20 21.63 14.99 -8.01
CA HIS A 20 20.22 14.93 -8.41
C HIS A 20 20.09 14.64 -9.92
N THR A 21 19.22 13.70 -10.27
CA THR A 21 19.00 13.27 -11.67
C THR A 21 17.61 13.66 -12.18
N HIS A 22 16.55 13.36 -11.42
CA HIS A 22 15.16 13.59 -11.85
C HIS A 22 14.28 14.12 -10.72
N THR A 23 13.33 14.98 -11.07
CA THR A 23 12.27 15.44 -10.16
C THR A 23 10.91 15.12 -10.75
N ARG A 24 10.04 14.51 -9.92
CA ARG A 24 8.63 14.32 -10.22
C ARG A 24 7.79 14.89 -9.10
N LYS A 25 7.23 16.06 -9.34
CA LYS A 25 6.20 16.65 -8.46
C LYS A 25 4.88 15.95 -8.75
N GLY A 26 4.21 15.51 -7.68
CA GLY A 26 2.83 15.06 -7.76
C GLY A 26 1.88 16.22 -8.09
N GLU A 27 0.60 15.92 -8.13
CA GLU A 27 -0.43 16.93 -8.35
C GLU A 27 -0.44 17.98 -7.25
N ASN A 28 -0.73 19.22 -7.62
CA ASN A 28 -0.88 20.31 -6.65
C ASN A 28 -2.25 20.17 -5.96
N PRO A 29 -2.31 19.79 -4.67
CA PRO A 29 -3.60 19.58 -4.00
C PRO A 29 -4.40 20.88 -3.88
N LEU A 30 -3.74 22.05 -3.84
CA LEU A 30 -4.42 23.34 -3.85
C LEU A 30 -5.06 23.65 -5.20
N GLY A 31 -4.40 23.27 -6.30
CA GLY A 31 -4.95 23.38 -7.65
C GLY A 31 -6.19 22.52 -7.81
N ASN A 32 -6.12 21.25 -7.37
CA ASN A 32 -7.26 20.34 -7.40
C ASN A 32 -8.41 20.82 -6.51
N LEU A 33 -8.12 21.33 -5.30
CA LEU A 33 -9.13 21.93 -4.44
C LEU A 33 -9.81 23.11 -5.14
N LEU A 34 -9.05 24.04 -5.68
CA LEU A 34 -9.59 25.24 -6.34
C LEU A 34 -10.48 24.83 -7.52
N PHE A 35 -10.04 23.87 -8.32
CA PHE A 35 -10.83 23.30 -9.41
C PHE A 35 -12.17 22.73 -8.90
N CYS A 36 -12.14 21.95 -7.82
CA CYS A 36 -13.35 21.40 -7.20
C CYS A 36 -14.27 22.48 -6.60
N ILE A 37 -13.72 23.53 -5.98
CA ILE A 37 -14.49 24.67 -5.44
C ILE A 37 -15.18 25.43 -6.57
N VAL A 38 -14.47 25.71 -7.67
CA VAL A 38 -15.04 26.37 -8.84
C VAL A 38 -16.14 25.51 -9.45
N GLY A 39 -15.90 24.20 -9.61
CA GLY A 39 -16.92 23.25 -10.10
C GLY A 39 -18.16 23.20 -9.19
N ALA A 40 -17.97 23.18 -7.87
CA ALA A 40 -19.06 23.24 -6.91
C ALA A 40 -19.86 24.54 -7.02
N ALA A 41 -19.18 25.70 -7.13
CA ALA A 41 -19.83 26.99 -7.30
C ALA A 41 -20.67 27.06 -8.58
N VAL A 42 -20.18 26.52 -9.69
CA VAL A 42 -20.94 26.40 -10.96
C VAL A 42 -22.18 25.54 -10.77
N LEU A 43 -22.05 24.37 -10.13
CA LEU A 43 -23.18 23.46 -9.89
C LEU A 43 -24.24 24.09 -8.97
N PHE A 44 -23.83 24.80 -7.91
CA PHE A 44 -24.76 25.55 -7.07
C PHE A 44 -25.43 26.71 -7.81
N GLY A 45 -24.70 27.42 -8.68
CA GLY A 45 -25.27 28.46 -9.53
C GLY A 45 -26.33 27.93 -10.49
N LEU A 46 -26.04 26.80 -11.16
CA LEU A 46 -26.99 26.12 -12.04
C LEU A 46 -28.19 25.57 -11.27
N SER A 47 -27.97 25.03 -10.06
CA SER A 47 -29.05 24.59 -9.17
C SER A 47 -29.96 25.76 -8.80
N ALA A 48 -29.41 26.92 -8.41
CA ALA A 48 -30.19 28.11 -8.08
C ALA A 48 -31.00 28.63 -9.29
N LEU A 49 -30.40 28.61 -10.48
CA LEU A 49 -31.09 28.96 -11.73
C LEU A 49 -32.24 28.00 -12.03
N ALA A 50 -32.01 26.69 -11.92
CA ALA A 50 -33.05 25.67 -12.10
C ALA A 50 -34.17 25.82 -11.06
N ALA A 51 -33.85 26.10 -9.80
CA ALA A 51 -34.82 26.37 -8.76
C ALA A 51 -35.69 27.60 -9.09
N TRP A 52 -35.07 28.66 -9.62
CA TRP A 52 -35.78 29.86 -10.07
C TRP A 52 -36.73 29.55 -11.24
N ILE A 53 -36.28 28.79 -12.25
CA ILE A 53 -37.13 28.35 -13.36
C ILE A 53 -38.28 27.48 -12.85
N THR A 54 -38.03 26.59 -11.89
CA THR A 54 -39.07 25.74 -11.29
C THR A 54 -40.17 26.56 -10.59
N LYS A 55 -39.87 27.78 -10.12
CA LYS A 55 -40.91 28.69 -9.60
C LYS A 55 -41.78 29.29 -10.72
N LEU A 56 -41.23 29.43 -11.92
CA LEU A 56 -41.93 29.94 -13.09
C LEU A 56 -42.68 28.85 -13.86
N THR A 57 -42.22 27.59 -13.74
CA THR A 57 -42.75 26.45 -14.48
C THR A 57 -43.08 25.30 -13.52
N GLU A 58 -44.28 24.74 -13.57
CA GLU A 58 -44.68 23.59 -12.74
C GLU A 58 -44.06 22.24 -13.18
N ILE A 59 -42.97 22.27 -13.95
CA ILE A 59 -42.32 21.09 -14.51
C ILE A 59 -41.50 20.41 -13.41
N ARG A 60 -42.03 19.29 -12.88
CA ARG A 60 -41.39 18.48 -11.82
C ARG A 60 -39.96 18.04 -12.16
N ALA A 61 -39.64 17.80 -13.43
CA ALA A 61 -38.31 17.39 -13.87
C ALA A 61 -37.21 18.41 -13.52
N ILE A 62 -37.53 19.72 -13.55
CA ILE A 62 -36.58 20.79 -13.23
C ILE A 62 -36.29 20.82 -11.72
N GLY A 63 -37.29 20.49 -10.89
CA GLY A 63 -37.08 20.30 -9.45
C GLY A 63 -36.13 19.14 -9.13
N ILE A 64 -36.25 18.01 -9.84
CA ILE A 64 -35.31 16.88 -9.67
C ILE A 64 -33.89 17.27 -10.10
N LEU A 65 -33.76 17.93 -11.26
CA LEU A 65 -32.46 18.44 -11.75
C LEU A 65 -31.80 19.40 -10.76
N THR A 66 -32.59 20.30 -10.17
CA THR A 66 -32.13 21.24 -9.13
C THR A 66 -31.46 20.50 -7.97
N ILE A 67 -32.08 19.44 -7.47
CA ILE A 67 -31.56 18.61 -6.37
C ILE A 67 -30.27 17.89 -6.79
N LEU A 68 -30.25 17.28 -7.98
CA LEU A 68 -29.07 16.58 -8.48
C LEU A 68 -27.86 17.51 -8.65
N LEU A 69 -28.08 18.72 -9.14
CA LEU A 69 -27.03 19.75 -9.26
C LEU A 69 -26.52 20.20 -7.88
N ALA A 70 -27.40 20.40 -6.91
CA ALA A 70 -27.00 20.74 -5.55
C ALA A 70 -26.19 19.63 -4.87
N LEU A 71 -26.60 18.36 -5.03
CA LEU A 71 -25.88 17.20 -4.51
C LEU A 71 -24.52 17.03 -5.22
N GLY A 72 -24.47 17.23 -6.54
CA GLY A 72 -23.22 17.23 -7.29
C GLY A 72 -22.26 18.33 -6.82
N GLY A 73 -22.78 19.54 -6.56
CA GLY A 73 -22.00 20.65 -6.01
C GLY A 73 -21.44 20.34 -4.63
N LEU A 74 -22.26 19.76 -3.74
CA LEU A 74 -21.83 19.33 -2.42
C LEU A 74 -20.76 18.24 -2.49
N PHE A 75 -20.95 17.25 -3.36
CA PHE A 75 -19.98 16.18 -3.58
C PHE A 75 -18.66 16.73 -4.12
N ALA A 76 -18.68 17.59 -5.13
CA ALA A 76 -17.48 18.22 -5.69
C ALA A 76 -16.72 19.01 -4.62
N PHE A 77 -17.44 19.77 -3.78
CA PHE A 77 -16.85 20.50 -2.66
C PHE A 77 -16.18 19.56 -1.64
N ALA A 78 -16.91 18.53 -1.18
CA ALA A 78 -16.39 17.55 -0.24
C ALA A 78 -15.18 16.78 -0.81
N PHE A 79 -15.23 16.43 -2.10
CA PHE A 79 -14.15 15.78 -2.82
C PHE A 79 -12.91 16.68 -2.95
N GLY A 80 -13.09 17.98 -3.18
CA GLY A 80 -12.00 18.96 -3.17
C GLY A 80 -11.28 19.00 -1.82
N PHE A 81 -12.02 19.00 -0.71
CA PHE A 81 -11.44 18.89 0.63
C PHE A 81 -10.74 17.55 0.86
N PHE A 82 -11.31 16.46 0.34
CA PHE A 82 -10.66 15.15 0.40
C PHE A 82 -9.33 15.13 -0.38
N MET A 83 -9.24 15.84 -1.52
CA MET A 83 -7.99 15.95 -2.28
C MET A 83 -6.87 16.65 -1.49
N LEU A 84 -7.19 17.63 -0.64
CA LEU A 84 -6.20 18.21 0.28
C LEU A 84 -5.59 17.17 1.22
N MET A 85 -6.38 16.16 1.62
CA MET A 85 -5.94 15.11 2.54
C MET A 85 -4.95 14.13 1.91
N ARG A 86 -4.93 14.04 0.57
CA ARG A 86 -3.96 13.22 -0.17
C ARG A 86 -2.54 13.75 0.01
N GLY A 87 -2.41 15.06 0.20
CA GLY A 87 -1.16 15.74 0.50
C GLY A 87 -0.28 15.93 -0.73
N PHE A 88 0.59 16.94 -0.69
CA PHE A 88 1.59 17.14 -1.74
C PHE A 88 2.70 16.10 -1.60
N SER A 89 2.90 15.30 -2.64
CA SER A 89 4.06 14.41 -2.78
C SER A 89 4.99 14.90 -3.89
N ALA A 90 6.29 14.75 -3.68
CA ALA A 90 7.27 14.92 -4.74
C ALA A 90 8.38 13.89 -4.55
N LEU A 91 8.80 13.28 -5.65
CA LEU A 91 9.89 12.32 -5.73
C LEU A 91 11.08 12.98 -6.40
N TYR A 92 12.23 12.93 -5.74
CA TYR A 92 13.51 13.43 -6.21
C TYR A 92 14.47 12.25 -6.28
N VAL A 93 14.95 11.96 -7.48
CA VAL A 93 15.87 10.86 -7.74
C VAL A 93 17.29 11.38 -7.75
N PHE A 94 18.17 10.64 -7.08
CA PHE A 94 19.60 10.89 -6.98
C PHE A 94 20.37 9.67 -7.47
N GLN A 95 21.66 9.81 -7.71
CA GLN A 95 22.51 8.72 -8.22
C GLN A 95 22.43 7.42 -7.40
N SER A 96 22.41 7.52 -6.06
CA SER A 96 22.46 6.37 -5.15
C SER A 96 21.17 6.16 -4.33
N GLY A 97 20.09 6.87 -4.67
CA GLY A 97 18.79 6.64 -4.02
C GLY A 97 17.74 7.66 -4.39
N VAL A 98 16.73 7.75 -3.53
CA VAL A 98 15.61 8.66 -3.70
C VAL A 98 15.36 9.46 -2.43
N VAL A 99 14.93 10.70 -2.61
CA VAL A 99 14.33 11.52 -1.55
C VAL A 99 12.91 11.83 -1.98
N TRP A 100 11.96 11.69 -1.08
CA TRP A 100 10.60 12.11 -1.33
C TRP A 100 10.12 13.05 -0.24
N THR A 101 9.27 13.99 -0.62
CA THR A 101 8.56 14.84 0.32
C THR A 101 7.11 14.42 0.35
N GLN A 102 6.53 14.28 1.54
CA GLN A 102 5.10 14.11 1.71
C GLN A 102 4.63 15.07 2.79
N ASN A 103 3.75 16.01 2.43
CA ASN A 103 3.24 17.03 3.35
C ASN A 103 4.35 17.82 4.07
N GLY A 104 5.38 18.23 3.33
CA GLY A 104 6.52 19.00 3.87
C GLY A 104 7.56 18.20 4.68
N SER A 105 7.25 16.94 5.03
CA SER A 105 8.22 16.03 5.61
C SER A 105 9.06 15.39 4.50
N ALA A 106 10.38 15.52 4.57
CA ALA A 106 11.31 14.92 3.63
C ALA A 106 11.83 13.61 4.22
N GLN A 107 11.86 12.57 3.39
CA GLN A 107 12.38 11.24 3.74
C GLN A 107 13.24 10.74 2.59
N SER A 108 14.17 9.84 2.91
CA SER A 108 15.14 9.31 1.94
C SER A 108 15.27 7.80 2.06
N ALA A 109 15.62 7.17 0.96
CA ALA A 109 16.01 5.76 0.91
C ALA A 109 17.13 5.58 -0.13
N THR A 110 18.15 4.79 0.20
CA THR A 110 19.13 4.33 -0.80
C THR A 110 18.48 3.29 -1.70
N TRP A 111 19.07 3.01 -2.87
CA TRP A 111 18.56 1.94 -3.74
C TRP A 111 18.54 0.57 -3.04
N GLY A 112 19.51 0.32 -2.16
CA GLY A 112 19.56 -0.90 -1.35
C GLY A 112 18.44 -1.00 -0.30
N GLU A 113 17.86 0.13 0.10
CA GLU A 113 16.72 0.21 1.03
C GLU A 113 15.36 0.14 0.34
N LEU A 114 15.32 0.11 -0.99
CA LEU A 114 14.11 -0.14 -1.75
C LEU A 114 13.87 -1.65 -1.88
N GLU A 115 12.63 -2.07 -1.61
CA GLU A 115 12.17 -3.45 -1.71
C GLU A 115 11.70 -3.76 -3.13
N SER A 116 10.80 -2.93 -3.69
CA SER A 116 10.16 -3.21 -4.98
C SER A 116 9.70 -1.93 -5.67
N LEU A 117 9.67 -1.96 -7.00
CA LEU A 117 9.00 -0.95 -7.82
C LEU A 117 7.76 -1.59 -8.44
N THR A 118 6.59 -1.02 -8.22
CA THR A 118 5.35 -1.40 -8.91
C THR A 118 5.01 -0.33 -9.94
N ILE A 119 4.77 -0.74 -11.17
CA ILE A 119 4.31 0.14 -12.25
C ILE A 119 2.86 -0.22 -12.55
N ALA A 120 1.97 0.76 -12.45
CA ALA A 120 0.56 0.61 -12.76
C ALA A 120 0.33 1.03 -14.22
N ARG A 121 -0.09 0.08 -15.05
CA ARG A 121 -0.56 0.32 -16.42
C ARG A 121 -2.08 0.37 -16.42
N ILE A 122 -2.65 1.34 -17.11
CA ILE A 122 -4.11 1.50 -17.20
C ILE A 122 -4.49 1.68 -18.68
N GLY A 123 -5.42 0.85 -19.14
CA GLY A 123 -6.01 0.95 -20.49
C GLY A 123 -5.46 -0.08 -21.46
N GLU A 124 -6.20 -0.31 -22.56
CA GLU A 124 -5.84 -1.29 -23.60
C GLU A 124 -4.46 -1.04 -24.23
N ASP A 125 -4.01 0.22 -24.21
CA ASP A 125 -2.70 0.63 -24.73
C ASP A 125 -1.54 0.24 -23.78
N GLY A 126 -1.84 -0.22 -22.56
CA GLY A 126 -0.85 -0.65 -21.58
C GLY A 126 0.08 0.49 -21.11
N GLU A 127 -0.35 1.74 -21.23
CA GLU A 127 0.47 2.87 -20.84
C GLU A 127 0.61 2.95 -19.31
N PRO A 128 1.83 3.08 -18.77
CA PRO A 128 2.02 3.29 -17.35
C PRO A 128 1.43 4.64 -16.95
N HIS A 129 0.51 4.62 -15.98
CA HIS A 129 -0.23 5.78 -15.47
C HIS A 129 0.32 6.27 -14.12
N GLY A 130 1.09 5.41 -13.45
CA GLY A 130 1.73 5.73 -12.18
C GLY A 130 2.57 4.56 -11.69
N GLY A 131 3.16 4.75 -10.52
CA GLY A 131 3.86 3.68 -9.85
C GLY A 131 4.05 3.93 -8.37
N ALA A 132 4.58 2.92 -7.70
CA ALA A 132 4.93 2.97 -6.30
C ALA A 132 6.30 2.35 -6.08
N LEU A 133 7.20 3.10 -5.44
CA LEU A 133 8.40 2.53 -4.84
C LEU A 133 8.08 2.12 -3.41
N VAL A 134 8.42 0.89 -3.04
CA VAL A 134 8.25 0.40 -1.68
C VAL A 134 9.62 0.21 -1.06
N THR A 135 9.83 0.74 0.14
CA THR A 135 11.05 0.57 0.95
C THR A 135 10.98 -0.71 1.79
N LEU A 136 12.12 -1.20 2.28
CA LEU A 136 12.21 -2.39 3.12
C LEU A 136 11.44 -2.27 4.45
N ASP A 137 11.20 -1.04 4.94
CA ASP A 137 10.37 -0.75 6.12
C ASP A 137 8.87 -0.56 5.78
N GLY A 138 8.49 -0.86 4.53
CA GLY A 138 7.11 -0.90 4.08
C GLY A 138 6.50 0.46 3.68
N ARG A 139 7.29 1.54 3.72
CA ARG A 139 6.85 2.85 3.22
C ARG A 139 6.68 2.79 1.70
N SER A 140 5.59 3.39 1.22
CA SER A 140 5.25 3.44 -0.21
C SER A 140 5.31 4.87 -0.72
N ILE A 141 6.01 5.06 -1.82
CA ILE A 141 6.24 6.35 -2.47
C ILE A 141 5.53 6.30 -3.81
N GLN A 142 4.35 6.90 -3.88
CA GLN A 142 3.59 7.02 -5.11
C GLN A 142 4.17 8.12 -6.00
N PHE A 143 4.23 7.84 -7.30
CA PHE A 143 4.56 8.83 -8.31
C PHE A 143 3.62 8.68 -9.51
N VAL A 144 3.38 9.79 -10.20
CA VAL A 144 2.60 9.83 -11.44
C VAL A 144 3.58 9.77 -12.61
N THR A 145 3.23 9.01 -13.64
CA THR A 145 4.03 8.97 -14.86
C THR A 145 3.76 10.20 -15.73
N ARG A 146 4.74 10.60 -16.53
CA ARG A 146 4.54 11.56 -17.61
C ARG A 146 5.21 11.01 -18.85
N MET A 147 4.40 10.76 -19.85
CA MET A 147 4.87 10.29 -21.15
C MET A 147 5.49 11.44 -21.92
N GLU A 148 6.72 11.21 -22.35
CA GLU A 148 7.48 12.04 -23.27
C GLU A 148 7.86 11.10 -24.43
N GLU A 149 7.29 11.33 -25.62
CA GLU A 149 7.55 10.51 -26.81
C GLU A 149 7.23 9.00 -26.62
N GLY A 150 6.16 8.70 -25.88
CA GLY A 150 5.70 7.32 -25.62
C GLY A 150 6.50 6.56 -24.55
N ARG A 151 7.41 7.24 -23.83
CA ARG A 151 8.20 6.67 -22.73
C ARG A 151 8.20 7.62 -21.53
N ASP A 152 8.38 7.10 -20.33
CA ASP A 152 8.62 7.94 -19.15
C ASP A 152 10.08 7.77 -18.68
N PRO A 153 10.94 8.79 -18.83
CA PRO A 153 12.36 8.70 -18.48
C PRO A 153 12.58 8.41 -16.99
N LEU A 154 11.67 8.84 -16.12
CA LEU A 154 11.72 8.50 -14.70
C LEU A 154 11.50 7.01 -14.49
N VAL A 155 10.49 6.43 -15.14
CA VAL A 155 10.16 5.01 -15.00
C VAL A 155 11.29 4.15 -15.52
N GLU A 156 11.88 4.52 -16.66
CA GLU A 156 13.05 3.82 -17.21
C GLU A 156 14.23 3.88 -16.24
N HIS A 157 14.53 5.06 -15.68
CA HIS A 157 15.61 5.22 -14.72
C HIS A 157 15.38 4.42 -13.43
N LEU A 158 14.16 4.48 -12.87
CA LEU A 158 13.80 3.70 -11.68
C LEU A 158 13.87 2.20 -11.96
N THR A 159 13.41 1.76 -13.13
CA THR A 159 13.46 0.36 -13.54
C THR A 159 14.90 -0.12 -13.69
N ALA A 160 15.75 0.68 -14.34
CA ALA A 160 17.17 0.38 -14.51
C ALA A 160 17.89 0.31 -13.16
N ALA A 161 17.66 1.28 -12.27
CA ALA A 161 18.22 1.29 -10.93
C ALA A 161 17.77 0.06 -10.13
N MET A 162 16.47 -0.24 -10.09
CA MET A 162 15.96 -1.39 -9.36
C MET A 162 16.52 -2.72 -9.89
N ARG A 163 16.60 -2.89 -11.22
CA ARG A 163 17.23 -4.06 -11.84
C ARG A 163 18.71 -4.18 -11.51
N HIS A 164 19.45 -3.06 -11.50
CA HIS A 164 20.88 -3.05 -11.12
C HIS A 164 21.10 -3.56 -9.69
N PHE A 165 20.22 -3.19 -8.75
CA PHE A 165 20.24 -3.69 -7.37
C PHE A 165 19.51 -5.04 -7.20
N GLY A 166 19.13 -5.70 -8.30
CA GLY A 166 18.43 -6.98 -8.30
C GLY A 166 17.03 -6.94 -7.70
N ARG A 167 16.44 -5.76 -7.51
CA ARG A 167 15.12 -5.58 -6.89
C ARG A 167 13.99 -5.85 -7.88
N PRO A 168 12.88 -6.47 -7.42
CA PRO A 168 11.73 -6.76 -8.28
C PRO A 168 11.09 -5.48 -8.82
N VAL A 169 10.84 -5.51 -10.13
CA VAL A 169 9.98 -4.55 -10.82
C VAL A 169 8.72 -5.29 -11.21
N LEU A 170 7.62 -4.97 -10.53
CA LEU A 170 6.31 -5.58 -10.70
C LEU A 170 5.49 -4.74 -11.68
N ASP A 171 5.12 -5.35 -12.80
CA ASP A 171 4.17 -4.76 -13.72
C ASP A 171 2.76 -5.24 -13.32
N THR A 172 1.96 -4.34 -12.77
CA THR A 172 0.53 -4.62 -12.59
C THR A 172 -0.13 -4.38 -13.94
N GLY A 173 -0.29 -5.45 -14.74
CA GLY A 173 -1.10 -5.42 -15.97
C GLY A 173 -2.57 -5.12 -15.66
N ASP A 174 -3.45 -5.16 -16.67
CA ASP A 174 -4.88 -4.76 -16.65
C ASP A 174 -5.80 -5.53 -15.68
N GLY A 175 -5.24 -6.26 -14.71
CA GLY A 175 -6.00 -6.88 -13.64
C GLY A 175 -6.78 -5.83 -12.84
N PRO A 176 -8.07 -6.08 -12.55
CA PRO A 176 -8.97 -5.10 -11.96
C PRO A 176 -8.39 -4.58 -10.66
N GLU A 177 -8.12 -3.27 -10.63
CA GLU A 177 -7.71 -2.48 -9.47
C GLU A 177 -7.06 -3.32 -8.37
N GLN A 178 -5.87 -3.86 -8.62
CA GLN A 178 -5.05 -4.34 -7.52
C GLN A 178 -4.65 -3.12 -6.70
N SER A 179 -5.51 -2.80 -5.72
CA SER A 179 -5.48 -1.67 -4.82
C SER A 179 -4.05 -1.17 -4.62
N VAL A 180 -3.65 -0.23 -5.46
CA VAL A 180 -2.34 0.41 -5.38
C VAL A 180 -2.38 1.19 -4.07
N TYR A 181 -1.77 0.54 -3.09
CA TYR A 181 -1.58 0.88 -1.70
C TYR A 181 -1.69 2.39 -1.41
N GLN A 182 -2.77 2.79 -0.75
CA GLN A 182 -2.95 4.18 -0.30
C GLN A 182 -1.99 4.50 0.86
N PRO A 183 -1.42 5.71 0.90
CA PRO A 183 -0.28 6.04 1.76
C PRO A 183 -0.59 6.09 3.26
N GLU A 184 0.47 5.77 4.01
CA GLU A 184 0.59 5.68 5.46
C GLU A 184 0.30 6.95 6.28
N THR A 185 0.04 6.69 7.56
CA THR A 185 0.29 7.65 8.66
C THR A 185 0.95 6.85 9.80
N SER A 186 2.19 7.19 10.16
CA SER A 186 3.06 6.56 11.18
C SER A 186 2.45 6.48 12.60
N LEU A 187 2.98 5.60 13.47
CA LEU A 187 2.50 5.30 14.84
C LEU A 187 2.38 6.50 15.79
N GLN A 188 3.25 7.52 15.69
CA GLN A 188 3.09 8.79 16.43
C GLN A 188 1.77 9.50 16.08
N ASN A 189 1.25 9.30 14.87
CA ASN A 189 -0.05 9.83 14.45
C ASN A 189 -1.22 9.11 15.10
N LEU A 190 -1.02 7.92 15.67
CA LEU A 190 -2.11 7.13 16.26
C LEU A 190 -2.46 7.65 17.66
N THR A 191 -1.46 8.06 18.45
CA THR A 191 -1.67 8.71 19.75
C THR A 191 -2.24 10.12 19.57
N LEU A 192 -1.69 10.91 18.65
CA LEU A 192 -2.20 12.26 18.35
C LEU A 192 -3.63 12.21 17.78
N ALA A 193 -3.93 11.26 16.88
CA ALA A 193 -5.28 11.07 16.36
C ALA A 193 -6.25 10.57 17.44
N ARG A 194 -5.83 9.72 18.38
CA ARG A 194 -6.66 9.30 19.51
C ARG A 194 -6.98 10.47 20.43
N ILE A 195 -5.99 11.30 20.76
CA ILE A 195 -6.20 12.48 21.60
C ILE A 195 -7.14 13.47 20.90
N CYS A 196 -6.93 13.74 19.60
CA CYS A 196 -7.81 14.65 18.85
C CYS A 196 -9.22 14.06 18.65
N ALA A 197 -9.37 12.76 18.42
CA ALA A 197 -10.67 12.12 18.25
C ALA A 197 -11.45 12.07 19.57
N VAL A 198 -10.85 11.57 20.64
CA VAL A 198 -11.51 11.46 21.95
C VAL A 198 -11.74 12.85 22.56
N GLY A 199 -10.71 13.69 22.61
CA GLY A 199 -10.79 15.04 23.14
C GLY A 199 -11.70 15.93 22.31
N GLY A 200 -11.65 15.84 20.98
CA GLY A 200 -12.50 16.62 20.09
C GLY A 200 -13.97 16.17 20.11
N VAL A 201 -14.28 14.87 20.22
CA VAL A 201 -15.67 14.40 20.37
C VAL A 201 -16.24 14.84 21.71
N ILE A 202 -15.52 14.62 22.81
CA ILE A 202 -15.95 15.06 24.15
C ILE A 202 -16.12 16.58 24.18
N GLY A 203 -15.16 17.32 23.64
CA GLY A 203 -15.23 18.78 23.54
C GLY A 203 -16.41 19.26 22.70
N SER A 204 -16.72 18.57 21.58
CA SER A 204 -17.84 18.93 20.70
C SER A 204 -19.18 18.73 21.41
N ILE A 205 -19.35 17.62 22.15
CA ILE A 205 -20.55 17.34 22.93
C ILE A 205 -20.69 18.35 24.07
N ALA A 206 -19.62 18.58 24.84
CA ALA A 206 -19.63 19.52 25.95
C ALA A 206 -19.98 20.94 25.49
N LEU A 207 -19.39 21.39 24.37
CA LEU A 207 -19.68 22.71 23.81
C LEU A 207 -21.11 22.79 23.26
N ALA A 208 -21.61 21.76 22.58
CA ALA A 208 -23.00 21.71 22.13
C ALA A 208 -24.01 21.76 23.29
N VAL A 209 -23.72 21.06 24.40
CA VAL A 209 -24.55 21.10 25.62
C VAL A 209 -24.52 22.50 26.25
N LEU A 210 -23.34 23.11 26.38
CA LEU A 210 -23.21 24.48 26.90
C LEU A 210 -23.99 25.50 26.06
N LEU A 211 -23.89 25.41 24.73
CA LEU A 211 -24.65 26.27 23.81
C LEU A 211 -26.15 26.07 23.95
N HIS A 212 -26.60 24.83 24.17
CA HIS A 212 -28.01 24.53 24.39
C HIS A 212 -28.53 25.13 25.71
N VAL A 213 -27.77 24.95 26.80
CA VAL A 213 -28.10 25.53 28.11
C VAL A 213 -28.11 27.06 28.06
N ALA A 214 -27.29 27.67 27.20
CA ALA A 214 -27.28 29.11 26.93
C ALA A 214 -28.46 29.61 26.07
N GLY A 215 -29.40 28.72 25.70
CA GLY A 215 -30.64 29.09 25.01
C GLY A 215 -30.64 28.86 23.50
N LEU A 216 -29.59 28.26 22.91
CA LEU A 216 -29.67 27.86 21.50
C LEU A 216 -30.59 26.64 21.30
N PRO A 217 -31.38 26.61 20.21
CA PRO A 217 -32.14 25.42 19.82
C PRO A 217 -31.23 24.20 19.68
N GLY A 218 -31.66 23.07 20.23
CA GLY A 218 -30.87 21.82 20.24
C GLY A 218 -30.25 21.42 18.88
N PRO A 219 -30.97 21.55 17.75
CA PRO A 219 -30.38 21.28 16.44
C PRO A 219 -29.22 22.22 16.07
N LEU A 220 -29.36 23.52 16.36
CA LEU A 220 -28.32 24.51 16.08
C LEU A 220 -27.10 24.35 16.99
N SER A 221 -27.31 24.03 18.27
CA SER A 221 -26.21 23.77 19.19
C SER A 221 -25.42 22.52 18.80
N ALA A 222 -26.08 21.46 18.32
CA ALA A 222 -25.45 20.25 17.81
C ALA A 222 -24.63 20.48 16.52
N ILE A 223 -24.97 21.51 15.74
CA ILE A 223 -24.20 21.94 14.55
C ILE A 223 -23.00 22.78 14.96
N ILE A 224 -23.23 23.80 15.79
CA ILE A 224 -22.23 24.83 16.12
C ILE A 224 -21.12 24.25 17.01
N GLY A 225 -21.45 23.32 17.92
CA GLY A 225 -20.48 22.69 18.82
C GLY A 225 -19.29 22.03 18.09
N PRO A 226 -19.50 21.00 17.26
CA PRO A 226 -18.41 20.37 16.52
C PRO A 226 -17.73 21.31 15.53
N PHE A 227 -18.43 22.33 15.03
CA PHE A 227 -17.87 23.29 14.08
C PHE A 227 -16.83 24.17 14.76
N LEU A 228 -17.17 24.73 15.92
CA LEU A 228 -16.28 25.56 16.73
C LEU A 228 -15.09 24.75 17.28
N VAL A 229 -15.32 23.50 17.70
CA VAL A 229 -14.22 22.61 18.09
C VAL A 229 -13.32 22.30 16.90
N GLY A 230 -13.89 22.07 15.72
CA GLY A 230 -13.13 21.87 14.49
C GLY A 230 -12.27 23.08 14.13
N LEU A 231 -12.82 24.29 14.21
CA LEU A 231 -12.07 25.54 14.02
C LEU A 231 -10.97 25.72 15.06
N GLY A 232 -11.26 25.45 16.34
CA GLY A 232 -10.27 25.53 17.42
C GLY A 232 -9.11 24.56 17.22
N VAL A 233 -9.41 23.32 16.84
CA VAL A 233 -8.39 22.29 16.53
C VAL A 233 -7.58 22.67 15.28
N ILE A 234 -8.19 23.28 14.26
CA ILE A 234 -7.46 23.83 13.11
C ILE A 234 -6.52 24.95 13.54
N ALA A 235 -7.03 25.94 14.29
CA ALA A 235 -6.25 27.09 14.73
C ALA A 235 -5.03 26.65 15.55
N VAL A 236 -5.23 25.78 16.54
CA VAL A 236 -4.14 25.21 17.35
C VAL A 236 -3.20 24.34 16.49
N GLY A 237 -3.76 23.57 15.56
CA GLY A 237 -3.01 22.68 14.70
C GLY A 237 -2.04 23.40 13.76
N VAL A 238 -2.38 24.60 13.29
CA VAL A 238 -1.46 25.41 12.45
C VAL A 238 -0.15 25.72 13.19
N PHE A 239 -0.19 25.88 14.52
CA PHE A 239 0.98 26.23 15.33
C PHE A 239 1.73 25.01 15.90
N ILE A 240 1.03 23.91 16.18
CA ILE A 240 1.63 22.72 16.81
C ILE A 240 2.10 21.70 15.78
N ASP A 241 1.18 21.21 14.95
CA ASP A 241 1.44 20.21 13.93
C ASP A 241 0.36 20.29 12.84
N PRO A 242 0.73 20.53 11.55
CA PRO A 242 -0.20 20.57 10.42
C PRO A 242 -1.12 19.34 10.30
N ARG A 243 -0.82 18.23 10.98
CA ARG A 243 -1.66 17.03 11.04
C ARG A 243 -2.86 17.19 11.96
N VAL A 244 -2.77 18.00 13.02
CA VAL A 244 -3.90 18.33 13.92
C VAL A 244 -4.98 19.11 13.17
N VAL A 245 -4.58 19.94 12.19
CA VAL A 245 -5.49 20.65 11.28
C VAL A 245 -6.48 19.67 10.60
N ARG A 246 -6.00 18.49 10.22
CA ARG A 246 -6.86 17.45 9.61
C ARG A 246 -7.91 16.90 10.56
N ALA A 247 -7.60 16.82 11.86
CA ALA A 247 -8.56 16.38 12.85
C ALA A 247 -9.67 17.42 13.03
N GLY A 248 -9.33 18.71 13.02
CA GLY A 248 -10.33 19.78 13.08
C GLY A 248 -11.25 19.82 11.85
N GLN A 249 -10.72 19.53 10.66
CA GLN A 249 -11.52 19.38 9.44
C GLN A 249 -12.55 18.24 9.52
N VAL A 250 -12.24 17.14 10.23
CA VAL A 250 -13.21 16.05 10.45
C VAL A 250 -14.40 16.55 11.27
N PHE A 251 -14.16 17.34 12.32
CA PHE A 251 -15.26 17.89 13.14
C PHE A 251 -16.12 18.89 12.37
N ILE A 252 -15.53 19.71 11.49
CA ILE A 252 -16.29 20.56 10.57
C ILE A 252 -17.15 19.71 9.63
N GLY A 253 -16.60 18.60 9.09
CA GLY A 253 -17.36 17.65 8.27
C GLY A 253 -18.54 17.04 9.00
N VAL A 254 -18.37 16.66 10.27
CA VAL A 254 -19.44 16.15 11.14
C VAL A 254 -20.53 17.21 11.35
N SER A 255 -20.16 18.47 11.61
CA SER A 255 -21.15 19.56 11.71
C SER A 255 -21.96 19.73 10.43
N PHE A 256 -21.31 19.62 9.26
CA PHE A 256 -22.01 19.71 7.98
C PHE A 256 -23.00 18.56 7.77
N LEU A 257 -22.65 17.36 8.25
CA LEU A 257 -23.53 16.19 8.30
C LEU A 257 -24.79 16.44 9.14
N VAL A 258 -24.62 17.08 10.31
CA VAL A 258 -25.72 17.41 11.22
C VAL A 258 -26.60 18.51 10.60
N VAL A 259 -26.01 19.52 9.96
CA VAL A 259 -26.77 20.53 9.18
C VAL A 259 -27.66 19.84 8.17
N LEU A 260 -27.09 18.90 7.41
CA LEU A 260 -27.80 18.18 6.37
C LEU A 260 -28.98 17.37 6.94
N LEU A 261 -28.81 16.69 8.07
CA LEU A 261 -29.89 16.01 8.81
C LEU A 261 -30.98 16.96 9.31
N VAL A 262 -30.60 18.14 9.82
CA VAL A 262 -31.56 19.15 10.31
C VAL A 262 -32.34 19.75 9.15
N VAL A 263 -31.68 20.04 8.03
CA VAL A 263 -32.31 20.49 6.78
C VAL A 263 -33.32 19.46 6.30
N ILE A 264 -32.97 18.16 6.26
CA ILE A 264 -33.92 17.09 5.91
C ILE A 264 -35.18 17.13 6.79
N LYS A 265 -35.03 17.34 8.10
CA LYS A 265 -36.19 17.38 9.01
C LYS A 265 -37.10 18.59 8.82
N VAL A 266 -36.56 19.71 8.34
CA VAL A 266 -37.32 20.96 8.13
C VAL A 266 -38.04 20.95 6.78
N PHE A 267 -37.52 20.23 5.78
CA PHE A 267 -38.17 20.10 4.47
C PHE A 267 -39.12 18.89 4.46
N PRO A 268 -40.45 19.09 4.29
CA PRO A 268 -41.42 17.99 4.32
C PRO A 268 -41.16 16.97 3.18
N TYR A 269 -40.87 15.73 3.58
CA TYR A 269 -40.83 14.47 2.83
C TYR A 269 -40.34 14.56 1.37
N ASN A 270 -39.02 14.58 1.19
CA ASN A 270 -38.40 14.10 -0.03
C ASN A 270 -37.54 12.88 0.30
N GLY A 271 -38.12 11.68 0.25
CA GLY A 271 -37.44 10.43 0.65
C GLY A 271 -36.14 10.15 -0.12
N PHE A 272 -35.97 10.76 -1.30
CA PHE A 272 -34.72 10.72 -2.04
C PHE A 272 -33.58 11.51 -1.39
N LEU A 273 -33.90 12.66 -0.77
CA LEU A 273 -32.93 13.47 -0.03
C LEU A 273 -32.45 12.72 1.22
N GLU A 274 -33.38 12.13 1.97
CA GLU A 274 -33.06 11.32 3.15
C GLU A 274 -32.17 10.12 2.80
N ALA A 275 -32.53 9.36 1.76
CA ALA A 275 -31.74 8.22 1.29
C ALA A 275 -30.33 8.63 0.81
N GLY A 276 -30.21 9.73 0.07
CA GLY A 276 -28.92 10.23 -0.41
C GLY A 276 -27.97 10.64 0.72
N VAL A 277 -28.52 11.22 1.80
CA VAL A 277 -27.74 11.63 2.96
C VAL A 277 -27.30 10.43 3.79
N VAL A 278 -28.19 9.45 4.01
CA VAL A 278 -27.83 8.20 4.68
C VAL A 278 -26.70 7.48 3.93
N LEU A 279 -26.80 7.36 2.60
CA LEU A 279 -25.74 6.79 1.76
C LEU A 279 -24.42 7.56 1.87
N ALA A 280 -24.45 8.89 1.91
CA ALA A 280 -23.25 9.70 2.09
C ALA A 280 -22.60 9.47 3.46
N ILE A 281 -23.40 9.40 4.53
CA ILE A 281 -22.94 9.10 5.89
C ILE A 281 -22.29 7.71 5.94
N GLU A 282 -22.98 6.70 5.42
CA GLU A 282 -22.47 5.32 5.36
C GLU A 282 -21.17 5.24 4.56
N GLY A 283 -21.11 5.93 3.41
CA GLY A 283 -19.89 6.02 2.60
C GLY A 283 -18.70 6.61 3.38
N ILE A 284 -18.92 7.67 4.16
CA ILE A 284 -17.89 8.28 5.01
C ILE A 284 -17.46 7.31 6.12
N ILE A 285 -18.42 6.66 6.81
CA ILE A 285 -18.13 5.69 7.88
C ILE A 285 -17.31 4.53 7.33
N VAL A 286 -17.70 3.96 6.19
CA VAL A 286 -16.97 2.86 5.52
C VAL A 286 -15.57 3.32 5.11
N ALA A 287 -15.41 4.53 4.56
CA ALA A 287 -14.10 5.07 4.18
C ALA A 287 -13.17 5.26 5.39
N VAL A 288 -13.69 5.82 6.49
CA VAL A 288 -12.94 6.00 7.74
C VAL A 288 -12.58 4.65 8.36
N PHE A 289 -13.56 3.74 8.47
CA PHE A 289 -13.35 2.40 9.00
C PHE A 289 -12.32 1.64 8.19
N ARG A 290 -12.41 1.64 6.85
CA ARG A 290 -11.41 1.04 5.95
C ARG A 290 -10.03 1.63 6.20
N LYS A 291 -9.90 2.94 6.33
CA LYS A 291 -8.61 3.62 6.57
C LYS A 291 -8.00 3.28 7.94
N VAL A 292 -8.82 3.05 8.96
CA VAL A 292 -8.37 2.59 10.29
C VAL A 292 -8.02 1.10 10.25
N TRP A 293 -8.88 0.28 9.64
CA TRP A 293 -8.72 -1.17 9.53
C TRP A 293 -7.41 -1.55 8.84
N VAL A 294 -7.06 -0.88 7.74
CA VAL A 294 -5.80 -1.09 6.99
C VAL A 294 -4.56 -0.85 7.87
N LYS A 295 -4.67 -0.03 8.93
CA LYS A 295 -3.56 0.27 9.85
C LYS A 295 -3.47 -0.66 11.05
N LEU A 296 -4.50 -1.44 11.33
CA LEU A 296 -4.44 -2.36 12.46
C LEU A 296 -3.35 -3.40 12.20
N PRO A 297 -2.57 -3.77 13.23
CA PRO A 297 -1.61 -4.85 13.09
C PRO A 297 -2.35 -6.11 12.66
N MET A 298 -1.82 -6.81 11.66
CA MET A 298 -2.44 -8.03 11.17
C MET A 298 -2.51 -9.07 12.30
N PRO A 299 -3.70 -9.60 12.65
CA PRO A 299 -3.80 -10.67 13.63
C PRO A 299 -3.07 -11.89 13.07
N ARG A 300 -2.09 -12.39 13.83
CA ARG A 300 -1.24 -13.51 13.41
C ARG A 300 -2.08 -14.78 13.33
N LYS A 301 -2.39 -15.27 12.11
CA LYS A 301 -3.12 -16.52 11.90
C LYS A 301 -2.19 -17.74 12.08
N VAL A 302 -1.69 -17.95 13.30
CA VAL A 302 -0.74 -19.05 13.62
C VAL A 302 -1.41 -20.42 13.77
N GLY A 303 -2.69 -20.47 14.13
CA GLY A 303 -3.35 -21.73 14.50
C GLY A 303 -3.40 -22.78 13.39
N ALA A 304 -3.58 -22.36 12.13
CA ALA A 304 -3.64 -23.30 11.01
C ALA A 304 -2.28 -23.96 10.74
N ARG A 305 -1.18 -23.19 10.84
CA ARG A 305 0.19 -23.70 10.70
C ARG A 305 0.56 -24.67 11.82
N GLN A 306 0.21 -24.32 13.06
CA GLN A 306 0.42 -25.20 14.20
C GLN A 306 -0.35 -26.52 14.07
N LYS A 307 -1.61 -26.46 13.61
CA LYS A 307 -2.42 -27.67 13.34
C LYS A 307 -1.82 -28.53 12.22
N LEU A 308 -1.33 -27.90 11.15
CA LEU A 308 -0.64 -28.60 10.06
C LEU A 308 0.62 -29.30 10.57
N ALA A 309 1.44 -28.62 11.36
CA ALA A 309 2.67 -29.19 11.91
C ALA A 309 2.36 -30.40 12.80
N ARG A 310 1.39 -30.27 13.73
CA ARG A 310 0.93 -31.38 14.59
C ARG A 310 0.44 -32.58 13.78
N ARG A 311 -0.32 -32.36 12.69
CA ARG A 311 -0.86 -33.44 11.84
C ARG A 311 0.22 -34.25 11.13
N ASN A 312 1.35 -33.64 10.80
CA ASN A 312 2.44 -34.28 10.05
C ASN A 312 3.65 -34.64 10.93
N GLY A 313 3.56 -34.46 12.26
CA GLY A 313 4.69 -34.68 13.16
C GLY A 313 5.85 -33.69 12.96
N TRP A 314 5.57 -32.50 12.41
CA TRP A 314 6.57 -31.45 12.19
C TRP A 314 6.69 -30.53 13.41
N ALA A 315 7.85 -29.90 13.57
CA ALA A 315 8.10 -28.90 14.59
C ALA A 315 7.50 -27.55 14.18
N PHE A 316 6.85 -26.87 15.12
CA PHE A 316 6.32 -25.51 14.93
C PHE A 316 6.92 -24.54 15.94
N VAL A 317 7.45 -23.43 15.44
CA VAL A 317 7.97 -22.32 16.24
C VAL A 317 7.31 -21.02 15.77
N PRO A 318 6.70 -20.21 16.66
CA PRO A 318 6.03 -18.98 16.26
C PRO A 318 6.91 -17.98 15.51
N GLU A 319 8.20 -17.93 15.86
CA GLU A 319 9.19 -17.05 15.26
C GLU A 319 10.59 -17.67 15.41
N ALA A 320 11.38 -17.71 14.34
CA ALA A 320 12.75 -18.24 14.38
C ALA A 320 13.66 -17.51 13.40
N THR A 321 14.96 -17.47 13.70
CA THR A 321 15.99 -17.04 12.75
C THR A 321 16.15 -18.13 11.68
N VAL A 322 16.05 -17.74 10.42
CA VAL A 322 16.13 -18.63 9.25
C VAL A 322 17.26 -18.17 8.32
N PRO A 323 17.96 -19.10 7.65
CA PRO A 323 19.06 -18.75 6.76
C PRO A 323 18.55 -18.08 5.48
N VAL A 324 19.44 -17.30 4.86
CA VAL A 324 19.26 -16.70 3.54
C VAL A 324 20.42 -17.17 2.66
N GLY A 325 20.10 -17.81 1.53
CA GLY A 325 21.09 -18.55 0.73
C GLY A 325 22.15 -17.68 0.06
N GLY A 326 21.87 -16.40 -0.13
CA GLY A 326 22.79 -15.45 -0.75
C GLY A 326 22.08 -14.20 -1.29
N PRO A 327 22.81 -13.36 -2.06
CA PRO A 327 22.30 -12.09 -2.55
C PRO A 327 21.09 -12.22 -3.47
N GLN A 328 20.95 -13.30 -4.25
CA GLN A 328 19.82 -13.48 -5.15
C GLN A 328 18.54 -13.87 -4.39
N THR A 329 18.68 -14.58 -3.28
CA THR A 329 17.58 -14.93 -2.38
C THR A 329 17.10 -13.70 -1.64
N VAL A 330 18.01 -12.85 -1.16
CA VAL A 330 17.66 -11.60 -0.45
C VAL A 330 16.67 -10.76 -1.26
N THR A 331 16.89 -10.60 -2.56
CA THR A 331 16.04 -9.75 -3.40
C THR A 331 14.65 -10.33 -3.65
N ARG A 332 14.49 -11.64 -3.48
CA ARG A 332 13.22 -12.35 -3.63
C ARG A 332 12.40 -12.39 -2.34
N LEU A 333 12.99 -12.04 -1.19
CA LEU A 333 12.32 -12.10 0.11
C LEU A 333 11.89 -10.71 0.60
N PHE A 334 10.67 -10.60 1.12
CA PHE A 334 10.14 -9.34 1.66
C PHE A 334 10.96 -8.85 2.85
N GLY A 335 11.31 -7.56 2.85
CA GLY A 335 11.99 -6.87 3.95
C GLY A 335 13.35 -7.47 4.35
N VAL A 336 14.08 -8.11 3.43
CA VAL A 336 15.43 -8.64 3.70
C VAL A 336 16.48 -7.65 3.17
N PRO A 337 17.37 -7.12 4.03
CA PRO A 337 18.46 -6.23 3.62
C PRO A 337 19.50 -6.94 2.75
N THR A 338 20.10 -6.20 1.82
CA THR A 338 21.22 -6.68 0.98
C THR A 338 22.36 -7.19 1.88
N GLY A 339 22.84 -8.41 1.61
CA GLY A 339 23.94 -9.03 2.36
C GLY A 339 23.52 -9.74 3.67
N ALA A 340 22.24 -9.79 4.01
CA ALA A 340 21.79 -10.53 5.19
C ALA A 340 21.99 -12.06 5.00
N ALA A 341 22.78 -12.69 5.86
CA ALA A 341 22.93 -14.14 5.92
C ALA A 341 21.77 -14.85 6.63
N HIS A 342 21.04 -14.10 7.46
CA HIS A 342 19.90 -14.59 8.22
C HIS A 342 18.76 -13.57 8.21
N THR A 343 17.54 -14.07 8.39
CA THR A 343 16.35 -13.24 8.56
C THR A 343 15.42 -13.85 9.60
N THR A 344 14.35 -13.15 9.97
CA THR A 344 13.33 -13.67 10.89
C THR A 344 12.18 -14.28 10.11
N GLY A 345 11.91 -15.57 10.30
CA GLY A 345 10.69 -16.23 9.83
C GLY A 345 9.60 -16.21 10.91
N HIS A 346 8.35 -16.03 10.51
CA HIS A 346 7.18 -16.19 11.38
C HIS A 346 6.46 -17.50 11.07
N ALA A 347 5.74 -18.05 12.06
CA ALA A 347 4.99 -19.31 11.93
C ALA A 347 5.83 -20.44 11.29
N VAL A 348 7.05 -20.61 11.80
CA VAL A 348 8.05 -21.49 11.23
C VAL A 348 7.65 -22.94 11.47
N VAL A 349 7.62 -23.71 10.40
CA VAL A 349 7.37 -25.16 10.40
C VAL A 349 8.62 -25.84 9.86
N SER A 350 9.17 -26.80 10.58
CA SER A 350 10.35 -27.56 10.15
C SER A 350 10.14 -29.05 10.34
N GLY A 351 10.77 -29.84 9.48
CA GLY A 351 10.63 -31.30 9.51
C GLY A 351 11.45 -31.96 8.41
N SER A 352 11.13 -33.22 8.15
CA SER A 352 11.68 -33.99 7.03
C SER A 352 10.57 -34.55 6.16
N ALA A 353 10.82 -34.59 4.85
CA ALA A 353 9.98 -35.25 3.86
C ALA A 353 10.87 -35.76 2.73
N ASN A 354 10.60 -36.98 2.24
CA ASN A 354 11.39 -37.61 1.17
C ASN A 354 12.90 -37.61 1.48
N ALA A 355 13.30 -37.92 2.72
CA ALA A 355 14.69 -37.88 3.20
C ALA A 355 15.39 -36.50 3.16
N MET A 356 14.67 -35.42 2.87
CA MET A 356 15.18 -34.05 2.86
C MET A 356 14.64 -33.27 4.05
N THR A 357 15.48 -32.44 4.68
CA THR A 357 15.02 -31.51 5.72
C THR A 357 14.51 -30.23 5.08
N PHE A 358 13.47 -29.65 5.68
CA PHE A 358 12.87 -28.42 5.16
C PHE A 358 12.45 -27.49 6.29
N THR A 359 12.35 -26.21 5.93
CA THR A 359 11.78 -25.15 6.76
C THR A 359 10.80 -24.35 5.92
N VAL A 360 9.59 -24.13 6.43
CA VAL A 360 8.58 -23.24 5.83
C VAL A 360 8.27 -22.13 6.81
N TYR A 361 8.32 -20.88 6.37
CA TYR A 361 8.00 -19.73 7.23
C TYR A 361 7.25 -18.65 6.46
N ASP A 362 6.64 -17.73 7.20
CA ASP A 362 6.01 -16.53 6.68
C ASP A 362 6.94 -15.34 6.82
N ARG A 363 7.07 -14.57 5.74
CA ARG A 363 7.68 -13.24 5.73
C ARG A 363 6.60 -12.19 5.63
N LEU A 364 6.73 -11.21 6.50
CA LEU A 364 5.87 -10.04 6.58
C LEU A 364 6.77 -8.81 6.51
N ARG A 365 6.25 -7.74 5.92
CA ARG A 365 6.88 -6.42 6.03
C ARG A 365 6.85 -5.98 7.50
N ARG A 366 7.85 -5.21 7.90
CA ARG A 366 7.92 -4.65 9.27
C ARG A 366 7.67 -3.15 9.20
N PRO A 367 6.65 -2.62 9.89
CA PRO A 367 5.63 -3.33 10.69
C PRO A 367 4.52 -4.00 9.81
N PRO A 368 3.99 -5.17 10.21
CA PRO A 368 3.00 -5.91 9.42
C PRO A 368 1.61 -5.27 9.48
N ARG A 369 0.95 -5.16 8.32
CA ARG A 369 -0.38 -4.54 8.18
C ARG A 369 -1.44 -5.51 7.70
N MET A 370 -2.70 -5.21 7.98
CA MET A 370 -3.85 -5.99 7.51
C MET A 370 -3.88 -6.22 5.99
N THR A 371 -3.36 -5.27 5.20
CA THR A 371 -3.30 -5.36 3.74
C THR A 371 -2.03 -5.99 3.20
N ASP A 372 -1.01 -6.21 4.06
CA ASP A 372 0.24 -6.77 3.60
C ASP A 372 0.01 -8.23 3.19
N ARG A 373 0.46 -8.56 1.98
CA ARG A 373 0.45 -9.94 1.54
C ARG A 373 1.50 -10.70 2.35
N ILE A 374 1.09 -11.83 2.91
CA ILE A 374 2.02 -12.76 3.54
C ILE A 374 2.80 -13.48 2.44
N GLN A 375 4.13 -13.45 2.50
CA GLN A 375 4.98 -14.26 1.65
C GLN A 375 5.32 -15.55 2.39
N THR A 376 4.76 -16.67 1.97
CA THR A 376 5.23 -17.97 2.43
C THR A 376 6.51 -18.34 1.71
N VAL A 377 7.52 -18.73 2.45
CA VAL A 377 8.83 -19.19 1.96
C VAL A 377 9.00 -20.65 2.32
N TRP A 378 9.38 -21.47 1.35
CA TRP A 378 9.83 -22.85 1.53
C TRP A 378 11.33 -22.89 1.32
N VAL A 379 12.03 -23.61 2.20
CA VAL A 379 13.47 -23.85 2.15
C VAL A 379 13.69 -25.33 2.32
N VAL A 380 14.29 -25.99 1.32
CA VAL A 380 14.73 -27.38 1.39
C VAL A 380 16.25 -27.38 1.48
N HIS A 381 16.80 -28.07 2.48
CA HIS A 381 18.24 -28.19 2.64
C HIS A 381 18.79 -29.23 1.65
N LEU A 382 19.79 -28.82 0.88
CA LEU A 382 20.44 -29.64 -0.12
C LEU A 382 21.68 -30.33 0.48
N PRO A 383 22.07 -31.52 -0.01
CA PRO A 383 23.27 -32.23 0.46
C PRO A 383 24.59 -31.51 0.12
N MET A 384 24.58 -30.53 -0.78
CA MET A 384 25.75 -29.72 -1.14
C MET A 384 25.33 -28.30 -1.55
N ALA A 385 26.26 -27.35 -1.45
CA ALA A 385 26.03 -25.97 -1.85
C ALA A 385 26.23 -25.80 -3.36
N LEU A 386 25.24 -25.23 -4.04
CA LEU A 386 25.22 -25.03 -5.49
C LEU A 386 25.25 -23.53 -5.85
N PRO A 387 25.71 -23.17 -7.07
CA PRO A 387 25.55 -21.81 -7.58
C PRO A 387 24.07 -21.43 -7.72
N PHE A 388 23.81 -20.15 -7.96
CA PHE A 388 22.45 -19.68 -8.17
C PHE A 388 21.85 -20.29 -9.45
N VAL A 389 20.70 -20.96 -9.32
CA VAL A 389 19.95 -21.53 -10.46
C VAL A 389 18.47 -21.26 -10.27
N SER A 390 17.82 -20.62 -11.23
CA SER A 390 16.39 -20.32 -11.21
C SER A 390 15.59 -21.33 -12.04
N SER A 391 14.37 -21.67 -11.62
CA SER A 391 13.50 -22.52 -12.43
C SER A 391 13.13 -21.88 -13.78
N ARG A 392 13.15 -20.54 -13.86
CA ARG A 392 12.92 -19.81 -15.13
C ARG A 392 14.05 -20.06 -16.14
N ASP A 393 15.28 -20.04 -15.65
CA ASP A 393 16.51 -20.27 -16.42
C ASP A 393 16.52 -21.70 -16.96
N ILE A 394 16.08 -22.66 -16.12
CA ILE A 394 15.88 -24.07 -16.52
C ILE A 394 14.85 -24.19 -17.66
N VAL A 395 13.69 -23.54 -17.55
CA VAL A 395 12.62 -23.62 -18.56
C VAL A 395 13.02 -22.94 -19.87
N GLN A 396 13.73 -21.81 -19.80
CA GLN A 396 14.18 -21.06 -20.96
C GLN A 396 15.41 -21.68 -21.64
N GLY A 397 16.08 -22.63 -20.98
CA GLY A 397 17.38 -23.13 -21.41
C GLY A 397 18.48 -22.06 -21.37
N SER A 398 18.23 -20.95 -20.67
CA SER A 398 19.17 -19.85 -20.47
C SER A 398 19.89 -20.10 -19.15
N GLY A 399 21.20 -20.35 -19.18
CA GLY A 399 21.92 -20.62 -17.93
C GLY A 399 23.33 -21.10 -18.12
N ASP A 400 24.05 -21.17 -17.00
CA ASP A 400 25.39 -21.73 -16.95
C ASP A 400 25.36 -23.27 -17.04
N GLU A 401 26.51 -23.88 -16.89
CA GLU A 401 26.64 -25.33 -16.96
C GLU A 401 25.92 -26.06 -15.81
N ALA A 402 25.78 -25.41 -14.64
CA ALA A 402 25.05 -25.97 -13.51
C ALA A 402 23.55 -25.99 -13.79
N THR A 403 22.99 -24.92 -14.36
CA THR A 403 21.60 -24.89 -14.83
C THR A 403 21.32 -26.02 -15.82
N ARG A 404 22.21 -26.22 -16.81
CA ARG A 404 22.06 -27.32 -17.78
C ARG A 404 22.14 -28.70 -17.15
N ALA A 405 23.01 -28.89 -16.15
CA ALA A 405 23.11 -30.15 -15.42
C ALA A 405 21.86 -30.45 -14.58
N ILE A 406 21.18 -29.42 -14.05
CA ILE A 406 19.93 -29.55 -13.30
C ILE A 406 18.73 -29.78 -14.22
N ALA A 407 18.75 -29.23 -15.43
CA ALA A 407 17.65 -29.24 -16.41
C ALA A 407 17.37 -30.62 -17.03
N THR A 408 17.06 -31.63 -16.20
CA THR A 408 16.64 -32.94 -16.69
C THR A 408 15.33 -32.83 -17.47
N PRO A 409 15.09 -33.69 -18.48
CA PRO A 409 13.85 -33.65 -19.27
C PRO A 409 12.58 -33.72 -18.42
N GLN A 410 12.61 -34.53 -17.36
CA GLN A 410 11.49 -34.67 -16.42
C GLN A 410 11.23 -33.38 -15.64
N LEU A 411 12.28 -32.71 -15.17
CA LEU A 411 12.16 -31.45 -14.43
C LEU A 411 11.65 -30.32 -15.33
N VAL A 412 12.21 -30.19 -16.54
CA VAL A 412 11.77 -29.19 -17.52
C VAL A 412 10.30 -29.39 -17.87
N HIS A 413 9.90 -30.63 -18.16
CA HIS A 413 8.50 -30.96 -18.43
C HIS A 413 7.58 -30.63 -17.25
N ALA A 414 7.97 -30.96 -16.01
CA ALA A 414 7.18 -30.66 -14.82
C ALA A 414 7.03 -29.15 -14.56
N LEU A 415 8.07 -28.36 -14.84
CA LEU A 415 8.02 -26.90 -14.74
C LEU A 415 7.14 -26.27 -15.83
N GLN A 416 7.26 -26.74 -17.08
CA GLN A 416 6.43 -26.27 -18.20
C GLN A 416 4.96 -26.62 -18.02
N ALA A 417 4.67 -27.79 -17.44
CA ALA A 417 3.30 -28.22 -17.11
C ALA A 417 2.71 -27.49 -15.89
N GLY A 418 3.48 -26.64 -15.20
CA GLY A 418 3.05 -25.98 -13.96
C GLY A 418 2.83 -26.94 -12.78
N ALA A 419 3.33 -28.18 -12.87
CA ALA A 419 3.22 -29.18 -11.81
C ALA A 419 4.13 -28.85 -10.61
N LEU A 420 5.17 -28.06 -10.85
CA LEU A 420 6.07 -27.55 -9.84
C LEU A 420 5.93 -26.04 -9.68
N PRO A 421 6.08 -25.53 -8.45
CA PRO A 421 6.12 -24.10 -8.23
C PRO A 421 7.40 -23.48 -8.77
N GLU A 422 7.39 -22.16 -8.99
CA GLU A 422 8.64 -21.43 -9.21
C GLU A 422 9.58 -21.64 -8.01
N PHE A 423 10.82 -22.00 -8.29
CA PHE A 423 11.85 -22.22 -7.28
C PHE A 423 13.20 -21.69 -7.77
N TRP A 424 14.13 -21.54 -6.85
CA TRP A 424 15.53 -21.29 -7.18
C TRP A 424 16.43 -21.99 -6.16
N ILE A 425 17.68 -22.22 -6.55
CA ILE A 425 18.72 -22.78 -5.69
C ILE A 425 19.74 -21.67 -5.45
N GLU A 426 20.21 -21.54 -4.21
CA GLU A 426 21.36 -20.69 -3.88
C GLU A 426 22.05 -21.20 -2.61
N GLY A 427 23.33 -21.57 -2.75
CA GLY A 427 24.07 -22.19 -1.66
C GLY A 427 23.48 -23.57 -1.34
N PRO A 428 23.36 -23.97 -0.06
CA PRO A 428 22.88 -25.29 0.33
C PRO A 428 21.34 -25.38 0.41
N PHE A 429 20.62 -24.52 -0.32
CA PHE A 429 19.18 -24.38 -0.16
C PHE A 429 18.46 -24.31 -1.50
N LEU A 430 17.34 -25.01 -1.59
CA LEU A 430 16.31 -24.80 -2.62
C LEU A 430 15.17 -24.00 -2.00
N TYR A 431 14.86 -22.87 -2.62
CA TYR A 431 13.84 -21.92 -2.18
C TYR A 431 12.64 -21.94 -3.12
N SER A 432 11.46 -21.71 -2.55
CA SER A 432 10.27 -21.30 -3.29
C SER A 432 9.53 -20.26 -2.47
N THR A 433 8.79 -19.36 -3.14
CA THR A 433 7.94 -18.40 -2.44
C THR A 433 6.57 -18.29 -3.09
N GLN A 434 5.56 -17.93 -2.30
CA GLN A 434 4.24 -17.60 -2.80
C GLN A 434 3.54 -16.60 -1.89
N LEU A 435 2.81 -15.68 -2.50
CA LEU A 435 2.00 -14.70 -1.79
C LEU A 435 0.61 -15.28 -1.47
N GLY A 436 0.18 -15.13 -0.21
CA GLY A 436 -1.21 -15.41 0.20
C GLY A 436 -1.64 -16.87 0.12
N LEU A 437 -0.71 -17.83 0.20
CA LEU A 437 -1.07 -19.24 0.06
C LEU A 437 -1.90 -19.74 1.28
N PRO A 438 -3.02 -20.46 1.05
CA PRO A 438 -3.76 -21.09 2.14
C PRO A 438 -2.94 -22.21 2.83
N PRO A 439 -3.12 -22.42 4.14
CA PRO A 439 -2.35 -23.41 4.90
C PRO A 439 -2.43 -24.85 4.36
N GLY A 440 -3.54 -25.23 3.73
CA GLY A 440 -3.73 -26.57 3.16
C GLY A 440 -2.79 -26.89 2.00
N ALA A 441 -2.29 -25.88 1.29
CA ALA A 441 -1.39 -26.07 0.15
C ALA A 441 0.10 -26.16 0.55
N ILE A 442 0.45 -25.93 1.83
CA ILE A 442 1.83 -25.99 2.31
C ILE A 442 2.38 -27.41 2.20
N GLY A 443 1.63 -28.42 2.64
CA GLY A 443 2.06 -29.83 2.68
C GLY A 443 2.37 -30.39 1.29
N PRO A 444 1.43 -30.33 0.32
CA PRO A 444 1.70 -30.77 -1.05
C PRO A 444 2.91 -30.08 -1.69
N ARG A 445 3.16 -28.80 -1.36
CA ARG A 445 4.31 -28.06 -1.88
C ARG A 445 5.63 -28.49 -1.25
N VAL A 446 5.66 -28.78 0.06
CA VAL A 446 6.82 -29.39 0.72
C VAL A 446 7.16 -30.72 0.05
N ASP A 447 6.16 -31.56 -0.18
CA ASP A 447 6.32 -32.87 -0.80
C ASP A 447 6.84 -32.76 -2.25
N ALA A 448 6.28 -31.85 -3.05
CA ALA A 448 6.76 -31.57 -4.41
C ALA A 448 8.23 -31.09 -4.42
N LEU A 449 8.57 -30.09 -3.61
CA LEU A 449 9.91 -29.51 -3.57
C LEU A 449 10.97 -30.50 -3.05
N THR A 450 10.64 -31.29 -2.03
CA THR A 450 11.56 -32.30 -1.49
C THR A 450 11.77 -33.44 -2.48
N ARG A 451 10.72 -33.91 -3.19
CA ARG A 451 10.89 -34.87 -4.29
C ARG A 451 11.76 -34.31 -5.42
N THR A 452 11.54 -33.06 -5.81
CA THR A 452 12.40 -32.39 -6.80
C THR A 452 13.85 -32.38 -6.35
N ALA A 453 14.12 -32.05 -5.08
CA ALA A 453 15.47 -32.02 -4.54
C ALA A 453 16.12 -33.43 -4.53
N VAL A 454 15.38 -34.49 -4.18
CA VAL A 454 15.88 -35.87 -4.26
C VAL A 454 16.22 -36.28 -5.69
N ALA A 455 15.40 -35.87 -6.66
CA ALA A 455 15.54 -36.22 -8.07
C ALA A 455 16.65 -35.46 -8.80
N LEU A 456 17.32 -34.49 -8.14
CA LEU A 456 18.45 -33.79 -8.74
C LEU A 456 19.61 -34.77 -9.01
N PRO A 457 20.37 -34.60 -10.10
CA PRO A 457 21.46 -35.50 -10.47
C PRO A 457 22.72 -35.21 -9.64
N TRP A 458 22.67 -35.48 -8.32
CA TRP A 458 23.71 -35.15 -7.35
C TRP A 458 25.15 -35.53 -7.77
N PRO A 459 25.41 -36.73 -8.36
CA PRO A 459 26.75 -37.06 -8.84
C PRO A 459 27.26 -36.10 -9.92
N ALA A 460 26.40 -35.66 -10.85
CA ALA A 460 26.77 -34.72 -11.90
C ALA A 460 26.94 -33.28 -11.38
N LEU A 461 26.31 -32.96 -10.24
CA LEU A 461 26.39 -31.64 -9.61
C LEU A 461 27.60 -31.45 -8.70
N GLN A 462 28.28 -32.54 -8.31
CA GLN A 462 29.42 -32.50 -7.40
C GLN A 462 30.54 -31.57 -7.89
N ARG A 463 30.75 -31.46 -9.21
CA ARG A 463 31.74 -30.55 -9.81
C ARG A 463 31.41 -29.06 -9.65
N PHE A 464 30.15 -28.72 -9.35
CA PHE A 464 29.70 -27.35 -9.10
C PHE A 464 29.56 -27.05 -7.61
N ALA A 465 29.83 -28.04 -6.75
CA ALA A 465 29.75 -27.88 -5.31
C ALA A 465 30.75 -26.81 -4.87
N ARG A 466 30.26 -25.72 -4.28
CA ARG A 466 31.13 -24.71 -3.67
C ARG A 466 31.59 -25.24 -2.32
N SER A 467 32.89 -25.10 -2.02
CA SER A 467 33.37 -25.27 -0.65
C SER A 467 32.62 -24.29 0.23
N LEU A 468 31.88 -24.82 1.22
CA LEU A 468 31.33 -24.02 2.32
C LEU A 468 32.54 -23.45 3.07
N THR A 469 32.90 -22.20 2.75
CA THR A 469 33.97 -21.45 3.41
C THR A 469 33.37 -20.37 4.27
#